data_AF-A0A7V6MYE2-F1
#
_entry.id   AF-A0A7V6MYE2-F1
#
_cell.length_a   1.000
_cell.length_b   1.000
_cell.length_c   1.000
_cell.angle_alpha   90.00
_cell.angle_beta   90.00
_cell.angle_gamma   90.00
#
_symmetry.space_group_name_H-M   'P 1'
#
loop_
_entity.id
_entity.type
_entity.pdbx_description
1 polymer ?
#
loop_
_entity_poly.entity_id
_entity_poly.type
_entity_poly.pdbx_seq_one_letter_code
_entity_poly.pdbx_strand_id
1 'polypeptide(L)'
;KPDMVITDSQVFHIVSKIVPEDVPLTSFSIIMSRYKGELGTLIKGAGAINELKPGDRVLIAEACTHHPLENDIGRQKLPSLLESKAGGRLQIEIKAGADFPEDLTPYKLILHCGACMFNRKQMMTRIIRAVEQEVPITNYGMAFAYVQGILERTTRMFKHKNDGGYSKEL
;
A
#
# COMPACT_ATOMS: atom_id res chain seq x y z
N LYS A 1 3.46 14.60 26.76
CA LYS A 1 2.82 13.59 25.88
C LYS A 1 3.92 12.93 25.05
N PRO A 2 3.80 11.67 24.60
CA PRO A 2 4.78 11.09 23.69
C PRO A 2 4.81 11.89 22.38
N ASP A 3 6.00 12.06 21.80
CA ASP A 3 6.17 12.80 20.54
C ASP A 3 5.61 12.03 19.34
N MET A 4 5.61 10.70 19.41
CA MET A 4 5.03 9.80 18.41
C MET A 4 4.69 8.46 19.04
N VAL A 5 3.64 7.82 18.53
CA VAL A 5 3.32 6.41 18.80
C VAL A 5 3.50 5.61 17.51
N ILE A 6 4.23 4.51 17.61
CA ILE A 6 4.36 3.50 16.54
C ILE A 6 3.70 2.23 17.06
N THR A 7 2.78 1.67 16.27
CA THR A 7 2.06 0.45 16.66
C THR A 7 2.11 -0.62 15.58
N ASP A 8 1.77 -1.85 15.94
CA ASP A 8 1.58 -2.92 14.97
C ASP A 8 0.29 -2.73 14.17
N SER A 9 0.33 -3.00 12.88
CA SER A 9 -0.81 -2.78 11.98
C SER A 9 -2.04 -3.66 12.30
N GLN A 10 -1.86 -4.78 13.01
CA GLN A 10 -2.96 -5.68 13.39
C GLN A 10 -3.85 -5.08 14.51
N VAL A 11 -3.27 -4.28 15.40
CA VAL A 11 -3.99 -3.65 16.53
C VAL A 11 -4.28 -2.16 16.31
N PHE A 12 -4.06 -1.66 15.09
CA PHE A 12 -4.12 -0.25 14.77
C PHE A 12 -5.46 0.41 15.16
N HIS A 13 -6.57 -0.25 14.84
CA HIS A 13 -7.93 0.22 15.13
C HIS A 13 -8.25 0.41 16.62
N ILE A 14 -7.58 -0.34 17.50
CA ILE A 14 -7.70 -0.22 18.95
C ILE A 14 -6.86 0.97 19.41
N VAL A 15 -5.59 0.98 19.00
CA VAL A 15 -4.61 1.98 19.44
C VAL A 15 -5.00 3.37 18.94
N SER A 16 -5.57 3.52 17.75
CA SER A 16 -6.04 4.81 17.25
C SER A 16 -7.14 5.44 18.12
N LYS A 17 -7.96 4.63 18.80
CA LYS A 17 -8.98 5.14 19.72
C LYS A 17 -8.40 5.54 21.08
N ILE A 18 -7.30 4.91 21.50
CA ILE A 18 -6.64 5.17 22.78
C ILE A 18 -5.73 6.40 22.70
N VAL A 19 -4.97 6.51 21.61
CA VAL A 19 -4.02 7.61 21.41
C VAL A 19 -4.78 8.89 21.10
N PRO A 20 -4.54 10.00 21.81
CA PRO A 20 -5.15 11.29 21.52
C PRO A 20 -4.91 11.73 20.06
N GLU A 21 -5.88 12.43 19.49
CA GLU A 21 -5.82 12.87 18.08
C GLU A 21 -4.72 13.91 17.84
N ASP A 22 -4.18 14.57 18.86
CA ASP A 22 -3.05 15.50 18.72
C ASP A 22 -1.68 14.81 18.75
N VAL A 23 -1.62 13.52 19.12
CA VAL A 23 -0.39 12.72 19.12
C VAL A 23 -0.21 12.04 17.76
N PRO A 24 0.95 12.20 17.08
CA PRO A 24 1.27 11.46 15.87
C PRO A 24 1.24 9.95 16.10
N LEU A 25 0.54 9.22 15.22
CA LEU A 25 0.38 7.76 15.32
C LEU A 25 0.68 7.12 13.98
N THR A 26 1.63 6.18 13.89
CA THR A 26 1.92 5.44 12.65
C THR A 26 2.19 3.95 12.94
N SER A 27 2.56 3.15 11.93
CA SER A 27 3.03 1.78 12.12
C SER A 27 4.35 1.50 11.41
N PHE A 28 4.97 0.39 11.80
CA PHE A 28 6.17 -0.13 11.14
C PHE A 28 5.97 -0.35 9.63
N SER A 29 4.78 -0.76 9.18
CA SER A 29 4.52 -0.93 7.75
C SER A 29 4.51 0.40 6.99
N ILE A 30 3.98 1.48 7.59
CA ILE A 30 3.99 2.81 6.96
C ILE A 30 5.41 3.36 6.92
N ILE A 31 6.16 3.23 8.01
CA ILE A 31 7.57 3.62 8.07
C ILE A 31 8.37 2.86 7.00
N MET A 32 8.16 1.54 6.86
CA MET A 32 8.81 0.72 5.83
C MET A 32 8.43 1.17 4.41
N SER A 33 7.17 1.58 4.20
CA SER A 33 6.69 2.11 2.93
C SER A 33 7.47 3.36 2.51
N ARG A 34 7.73 4.27 3.46
CA ARG A 34 8.58 5.45 3.23
C ARG A 34 10.07 5.08 3.06
N TYR A 35 10.56 4.15 3.88
CA TYR A 35 11.97 3.76 3.91
C TYR A 35 12.43 3.07 2.62
N LYS A 36 11.63 2.14 2.07
CA LYS A 36 11.98 1.40 0.85
C LYS A 36 11.29 1.90 -0.42
N GLY A 37 10.16 2.60 -0.29
CA GLY A 37 9.37 3.09 -1.41
C GLY A 37 9.33 4.61 -1.51
N GLU A 38 8.29 5.08 -2.19
CA GLU A 38 7.92 6.49 -2.30
C GLU A 38 6.53 6.66 -1.68
N LEU A 39 6.48 7.29 -0.52
CA LEU A 39 5.27 7.32 0.30
C LEU A 39 4.12 8.07 -0.39
N GLY A 40 4.42 9.16 -1.11
CA GLY A 40 3.40 9.95 -1.81
C GLY A 40 2.68 9.14 -2.88
N THR A 41 3.43 8.42 -3.71
CA THR A 41 2.95 7.54 -4.77
C THR A 41 2.11 6.41 -4.19
N LEU A 42 2.57 5.78 -3.11
CA LEU A 42 1.82 4.68 -2.48
C LEU A 42 0.52 5.16 -1.82
N ILE A 43 0.50 6.38 -1.25
CA ILE A 43 -0.71 7.03 -0.74
C ILE A 43 -1.67 7.33 -1.89
N LYS A 44 -1.20 7.94 -2.98
CA LYS A 44 -2.01 8.22 -4.17
C LYS A 44 -2.61 6.94 -4.75
N GLY A 45 -1.79 5.90 -4.92
CA GLY A 45 -2.24 4.61 -5.43
C GLY A 45 -3.24 3.89 -4.52
N ALA A 46 -3.21 4.13 -3.20
CA ALA A 46 -4.25 3.60 -2.31
C ALA A 46 -5.63 4.23 -2.59
N GLY A 47 -5.66 5.48 -3.07
CA GLY A 47 -6.88 6.16 -3.50
C GLY A 47 -7.61 5.45 -4.64
N ALA A 48 -6.87 4.80 -5.55
CA ALA A 48 -7.43 4.07 -6.70
C ALA A 48 -8.30 2.86 -6.29
N ILE A 49 -8.23 2.41 -5.02
CA ILE A 49 -9.09 1.33 -4.52
C ILE A 49 -10.58 1.69 -4.66
N ASN A 50 -10.96 2.97 -4.53
CA ASN A 50 -12.36 3.40 -4.68
C ASN A 50 -12.87 3.39 -6.13
N GLU A 51 -11.97 3.28 -7.10
CA GLU A 51 -12.32 3.29 -8.53
C GLU A 51 -12.48 1.88 -9.10
N LEU A 52 -12.05 0.86 -8.34
CA LEU A 52 -12.15 -0.54 -8.73
C LEU A 52 -13.61 -0.96 -8.93
N LYS A 53 -13.82 -1.77 -9.98
CA LYS A 53 -15.12 -2.34 -10.35
C LYS A 53 -15.00 -3.84 -10.56
N PRO A 54 -16.11 -4.59 -10.48
CA PRO A 54 -16.08 -6.02 -10.75
C PRO A 54 -15.53 -6.29 -12.15
N GLY A 55 -14.61 -7.26 -12.25
CA GLY A 55 -13.91 -7.61 -13.47
C GLY A 55 -12.57 -6.89 -13.70
N ASP A 56 -12.26 -5.83 -12.95
CA ASP A 56 -10.96 -5.16 -13.05
C ASP A 56 -9.82 -6.09 -12.65
N ARG A 57 -8.68 -5.93 -13.33
CA ARG A 57 -7.47 -6.71 -13.07
C ARG A 57 -6.62 -6.04 -12.00
N VAL A 58 -6.21 -6.79 -10.99
CA VAL A 58 -5.34 -6.32 -9.91
C VAL A 58 -4.13 -7.24 -9.80
N LEU A 59 -2.93 -6.66 -9.83
CA LEU A 59 -1.69 -7.39 -9.62
C LEU A 59 -1.31 -7.34 -8.14
N ILE A 60 -1.17 -8.51 -7.51
CA ILE A 60 -0.55 -8.66 -6.21
C ILE A 60 0.91 -9.08 -6.42
N ALA A 61 1.83 -8.18 -6.06
CA ALA A 61 3.26 -8.35 -6.30
C ALA A 61 4.03 -8.57 -4.99
N GLU A 62 4.59 -9.77 -4.82
CA GLU A 62 5.32 -10.16 -3.63
C GLU A 62 6.83 -10.18 -3.88
N ALA A 63 7.60 -9.63 -2.94
CA ALA A 63 9.06 -9.51 -3.04
C ALA A 63 9.83 -10.81 -2.77
N CYS A 64 9.14 -11.90 -2.43
CA CYS A 64 9.75 -13.13 -1.96
C CYS A 64 8.93 -14.33 -2.43
N THR A 65 9.61 -15.45 -2.65
CA THR A 65 9.03 -16.70 -3.16
C THR A 65 8.60 -17.66 -2.04
N HIS A 66 8.56 -17.21 -0.79
CA HIS A 66 8.22 -18.10 0.32
C HIS A 66 6.78 -18.62 0.19
N HIS A 67 6.55 -19.83 0.67
CA HIS A 67 5.22 -20.42 0.68
C HIS A 67 4.29 -19.54 1.53
N PRO A 68 3.10 -19.18 1.01
CA PRO A 68 2.13 -18.42 1.78
C PRO A 68 1.79 -19.19 3.06
N LEU A 69 1.85 -18.51 4.20
CA LEU A 69 1.42 -19.08 5.47
C LEU A 69 -0.10 -19.29 5.46
N GLU A 70 -0.61 -20.26 6.22
CA GLU A 70 -2.06 -20.35 6.46
C GLU A 70 -2.57 -18.99 7.01
N ASN A 71 -3.66 -18.47 6.43
CA ASN A 71 -4.20 -17.12 6.67
C ASN A 71 -3.40 -15.95 6.08
N ASP A 72 -2.78 -16.15 4.91
CA ASP A 72 -2.02 -15.11 4.21
C ASP A 72 -2.83 -13.82 4.00
N ILE A 73 -2.37 -12.76 4.66
CA ILE A 73 -2.92 -11.41 4.56
C ILE A 73 -2.92 -10.92 3.11
N GLY A 74 -1.86 -11.21 2.36
CA GLY A 74 -1.66 -10.80 0.97
C GLY A 74 -2.54 -11.56 -0.01
N ARG A 75 -2.72 -12.87 0.19
CA ARG A 75 -3.36 -13.74 -0.81
C ARG A 75 -4.81 -14.11 -0.51
N GLN A 76 -5.33 -13.83 0.69
CA GLN A 76 -6.73 -14.10 1.05
C GLN A 76 -7.47 -12.86 1.55
N LYS A 77 -6.95 -12.20 2.60
CA LYS A 77 -7.66 -11.07 3.24
C LYS A 77 -7.73 -9.85 2.34
N LEU A 78 -6.63 -9.50 1.67
CA LEU A 78 -6.58 -8.34 0.78
C LEU A 78 -7.46 -8.49 -0.47
N PRO A 79 -7.43 -9.62 -1.22
CA PRO A 79 -8.38 -9.86 -2.30
C PRO A 79 -9.83 -9.66 -1.87
N SER A 80 -10.24 -10.32 -0.77
CA SER A 80 -11.61 -10.23 -0.25
C SER A 80 -11.99 -8.80 0.13
N LEU A 81 -11.05 -8.04 0.71
CA LEU A 81 -11.23 -6.64 1.09
C LEU A 81 -11.42 -5.75 -0.14
N LEU A 82 -10.60 -5.94 -1.17
CA LEU A 82 -10.69 -5.19 -2.42
C LEU A 82 -11.99 -5.51 -3.17
N GLU A 83 -12.37 -6.78 -3.28
CA GLU A 83 -13.64 -7.20 -3.90
C GLU A 83 -14.84 -6.61 -3.16
N SER A 84 -14.81 -6.58 -1.82
CA SER A 84 -15.85 -5.93 -1.02
C SER A 84 -15.94 -4.42 -1.30
N LYS A 85 -14.81 -3.75 -1.58
CA LYS A 85 -14.78 -2.32 -1.93
C LYS A 85 -15.23 -2.06 -3.37
N ALA A 86 -14.85 -2.95 -4.29
CA ALA A 86 -15.26 -2.89 -5.69
C ALA A 86 -16.74 -3.27 -5.90
N GLY A 87 -17.38 -3.90 -4.91
CA GLY A 87 -18.76 -4.37 -5.00
C GLY A 87 -18.92 -5.67 -5.79
N GLY A 88 -17.86 -6.46 -5.98
CA GLY A 88 -17.89 -7.73 -6.70
C GLY A 88 -16.51 -8.30 -7.00
N ARG A 89 -16.48 -9.40 -7.76
CA ARG A 89 -15.24 -10.15 -8.03
C ARG A 89 -14.24 -9.37 -8.87
N LEU A 90 -12.96 -9.45 -8.51
CA LEU A 90 -11.84 -8.88 -9.24
C LEU A 90 -11.03 -9.98 -9.92
N GLN A 91 -10.31 -9.63 -10.98
CA GLN A 91 -9.36 -10.54 -11.61
C GLN A 91 -7.99 -10.38 -10.93
N ILE A 92 -7.76 -11.18 -9.89
CA ILE A 92 -6.52 -11.12 -9.12
C ILE A 92 -5.43 -11.97 -9.77
N GLU A 93 -4.31 -11.35 -10.11
CA GLU A 93 -3.09 -12.04 -10.53
C GLU A 93 -2.01 -11.89 -9.45
N ILE A 94 -1.34 -12.98 -9.09
CA ILE A 94 -0.32 -12.98 -8.04
C ILE A 94 1.04 -13.33 -8.66
N LYS A 95 2.05 -12.51 -8.40
CA LYS A 95 3.46 -12.76 -8.78
C LYS A 95 4.36 -12.64 -7.56
N ALA A 96 5.42 -13.44 -7.51
CA ALA A 96 6.29 -13.54 -6.35
C ALA A 96 7.77 -13.52 -6.74
N GLY A 97 8.63 -13.04 -5.83
CA GLY A 97 10.08 -13.00 -6.06
C GLY A 97 10.44 -11.96 -7.11
N ALA A 98 11.24 -12.35 -8.10
CA ALA A 98 11.66 -11.47 -9.19
C ALA A 98 10.54 -11.23 -10.22
N ASP A 99 9.52 -12.09 -10.26
CA ASP A 99 8.43 -12.01 -11.23
C ASP A 99 7.64 -10.71 -11.05
N PHE A 100 7.78 -9.82 -12.02
CA PHE A 100 7.05 -8.57 -12.12
C PHE A 100 6.91 -8.25 -13.62
N PRO A 101 5.68 -8.17 -14.16
CA PRO A 101 5.49 -7.99 -15.60
C PRO A 101 6.20 -6.75 -16.15
N GLU A 102 6.65 -6.84 -17.40
CA GLU A 102 7.16 -5.68 -18.13
C GLU A 102 6.01 -4.76 -18.56
N ASP A 103 4.90 -5.34 -19.03
CA ASP A 103 3.66 -4.61 -19.31
C ASP A 103 2.69 -4.70 -18.13
N LEU A 104 2.42 -3.55 -17.52
CA LEU A 104 1.53 -3.37 -16.39
C LEU A 104 0.20 -2.72 -16.80
N THR A 105 0.09 -2.19 -18.03
CA THR A 105 -1.09 -1.48 -18.52
C THR A 105 -2.41 -2.27 -18.43
N PRO A 106 -2.44 -3.62 -18.41
CA PRO A 106 -3.68 -4.35 -18.19
C PRO A 106 -4.25 -4.26 -16.77
N TYR A 107 -3.46 -3.84 -15.78
CA TYR A 107 -3.90 -3.79 -14.38
C TYR A 107 -4.50 -2.41 -14.03
N LYS A 108 -5.56 -2.41 -13.23
CA LYS A 108 -6.15 -1.19 -12.64
C LYS A 108 -5.49 -0.78 -11.33
N LEU A 109 -4.88 -1.74 -10.64
CA LEU A 109 -4.14 -1.49 -9.41
C LEU A 109 -3.04 -2.53 -9.24
N ILE A 110 -1.88 -2.07 -8.80
CA ILE A 110 -0.81 -2.92 -8.31
C ILE A 110 -0.77 -2.81 -6.78
N LEU A 111 -0.89 -3.95 -6.12
CA LEU A 111 -0.79 -4.08 -4.69
C LEU A 111 0.50 -4.83 -4.33
N HIS A 112 1.52 -4.08 -3.95
CA HIS A 112 2.80 -4.67 -3.57
C HIS A 112 2.84 -5.09 -2.09
N CYS A 113 3.59 -6.11 -1.74
CA CYS A 113 3.82 -6.44 -0.32
C CYS A 113 4.74 -5.40 0.36
N GLY A 114 5.01 -5.57 1.66
CA GLY A 114 5.91 -4.69 2.43
C GLY A 114 7.39 -4.74 2.03
N ALA A 115 7.75 -5.54 1.02
CA ALA A 115 9.09 -5.61 0.45
C ALA A 115 10.19 -5.92 1.49
N CYS A 116 9.92 -6.77 2.49
CA CYS A 116 10.86 -7.09 3.56
C CYS A 116 12.19 -7.66 3.02
N MET A 117 12.14 -8.50 1.98
CA MET A 117 13.30 -9.12 1.35
C MET A 117 13.97 -8.27 0.26
N PHE A 118 13.35 -7.19 -0.19
CA PHE A 118 13.93 -6.29 -1.19
C PHE A 118 14.71 -5.16 -0.53
N ASN A 119 15.74 -4.67 -1.21
CA ASN A 119 16.34 -3.37 -0.89
C ASN A 119 15.52 -2.21 -1.51
N ARG A 120 15.88 -0.97 -1.18
CA ARG A 120 15.21 0.23 -1.71
C ARG A 120 15.24 0.30 -3.24
N LYS A 121 16.38 -0.02 -3.87
CA LYS A 121 16.53 0.01 -5.34
C LYS A 121 15.51 -0.91 -6.01
N GLN A 122 15.40 -2.16 -5.54
CA GLN A 122 14.47 -3.14 -6.10
C GLN A 122 13.00 -2.71 -5.96
N MET A 123 12.61 -2.17 -4.80
CA MET A 123 11.26 -1.65 -4.60
C MET A 123 10.99 -0.44 -5.50
N MET A 124 11.92 0.51 -5.57
CA MET A 124 11.79 1.70 -6.40
C MET A 124 11.72 1.37 -7.88
N THR A 125 12.46 0.38 -8.39
CA THR A 125 12.35 -0.05 -9.80
C THR A 125 10.92 -0.46 -10.16
N ARG A 126 10.21 -1.17 -9.27
CA ARG A 126 8.80 -1.54 -9.50
C ARG A 126 7.87 -0.34 -9.46
N ILE A 127 8.07 0.57 -8.50
CA ILE A 127 7.28 1.81 -8.40
C ILE A 127 7.46 2.66 -9.65
N ILE A 128 8.70 2.88 -10.08
CA ILE A 128 9.02 3.69 -11.26
C ILE A 128 8.34 3.11 -12.49
N ARG A 129 8.45 1.79 -12.72
CA ARG A 129 7.79 1.13 -13.86
C ARG A 129 6.27 1.32 -13.85
N ALA A 130 5.64 1.18 -12.69
CA ALA A 130 4.20 1.40 -12.55
C ALA A 130 3.82 2.85 -12.87
N VAL A 131 4.58 3.82 -12.35
CA VAL A 131 4.36 5.25 -12.60
C VAL A 131 4.56 5.61 -14.07
N GLU A 132 5.62 5.10 -14.72
CA GLU A 132 5.90 5.35 -16.14
C GLU A 132 4.81 4.82 -17.07
N GLN A 133 4.09 3.78 -16.65
CA GLN A 133 2.96 3.19 -17.39
C GLN A 133 1.60 3.69 -16.89
N GLU A 134 1.60 4.70 -16.01
CA GLU A 134 0.39 5.31 -15.46
C GLU A 134 -0.53 4.32 -14.72
N VAL A 135 0.06 3.28 -14.13
CA VAL A 135 -0.66 2.26 -13.36
C VAL A 135 -0.56 2.56 -11.87
N PRO A 136 -1.68 2.76 -11.16
CA PRO A 136 -1.66 3.00 -9.72
C PRO A 136 -0.97 1.87 -8.97
N ILE A 137 -0.01 2.22 -8.11
CA ILE A 137 0.69 1.28 -7.24
C ILE A 137 0.56 1.70 -5.77
N THR A 138 0.19 0.75 -4.94
CA THR A 138 0.22 0.90 -3.48
C THR A 138 0.83 -0.35 -2.84
N ASN A 139 0.78 -0.44 -1.51
CA ASN A 139 1.18 -1.66 -0.82
C ASN A 139 0.18 -2.08 0.26
N TYR A 140 0.40 -3.26 0.85
CA TYR A 140 -0.52 -3.85 1.82
C TYR A 140 -0.82 -2.88 2.97
N GLY A 141 0.20 -2.27 3.56
CA GLY A 141 0.04 -1.35 4.69
C GLY A 141 -0.80 -0.12 4.33
N MET A 142 -0.54 0.50 3.17
CA MET A 142 -1.30 1.65 2.68
C MET A 142 -2.74 1.28 2.32
N ALA A 143 -2.95 0.15 1.65
CA ALA A 143 -4.28 -0.34 1.29
C ALA A 143 -5.14 -0.63 2.54
N PHE A 144 -4.59 -1.31 3.55
CA PHE A 144 -5.31 -1.53 4.81
C PHE A 144 -5.65 -0.22 5.52
N ALA A 145 -4.67 0.68 5.64
CA ALA A 145 -4.89 1.97 6.29
C ALA A 145 -5.95 2.81 5.55
N TYR A 146 -5.97 2.75 4.22
CA TYR A 146 -6.97 3.42 3.38
C TYR A 146 -8.37 2.86 3.61
N VAL A 147 -8.53 1.54 3.50
CA VAL A 147 -9.83 0.88 3.65
C VAL A 147 -10.42 1.05 5.04
N GLN A 148 -9.57 1.07 6.08
CA GLN A 148 -9.98 1.31 7.46
C GLN A 148 -10.22 2.80 7.79
N GLY A 149 -9.99 3.73 6.85
CA GLY A 149 -10.20 5.16 7.05
C GLY A 149 -9.18 5.84 7.97
N ILE A 150 -8.01 5.22 8.17
CA ILE A 150 -6.95 5.73 9.06
C ILE A 150 -5.72 6.24 8.29
N LEU A 151 -5.69 6.14 6.95
CA LEU A 151 -4.52 6.52 6.15
C LEU A 151 -4.04 7.94 6.44
N GLU A 152 -4.95 8.92 6.50
CA GLU A 152 -4.58 10.31 6.75
C GLU A 152 -3.90 10.46 8.12
N ARG A 153 -4.56 10.01 9.19
CA ARG A 153 -4.03 10.11 10.57
C ARG A 153 -2.65 9.47 10.68
N THR A 154 -2.43 8.39 9.92
CA THR A 154 -1.26 7.53 10.05
C THR A 154 -0.08 7.92 9.18
N THR A 155 -0.30 8.89 8.29
CA THR A 155 0.71 9.42 7.37
C THR A 155 0.93 10.93 7.53
N ARG A 156 0.03 11.66 8.19
CA ARG A 156 0.09 13.14 8.29
C ARG A 156 1.41 13.67 8.86
N MET A 157 2.09 12.93 9.74
CA MET A 157 3.38 13.34 10.31
C MET A 157 4.52 13.32 9.29
N PHE A 158 4.36 12.60 8.18
CA PHE A 158 5.34 12.51 7.10
C PHE A 158 5.08 13.54 5.98
N LYS A 159 3.95 14.25 6.03
CA LYS A 159 3.67 15.36 5.13
C LYS A 159 4.50 16.58 5.59
N HIS A 160 5.66 16.82 5.00
CA HIS A 160 6.42 18.04 5.27
C HIS A 160 5.66 19.27 4.71
N LYS A 161 5.74 20.41 5.41
CA LYS A 161 5.17 21.70 4.96
C LYS A 161 5.84 22.27 3.69
N ASN A 162 6.98 21.74 3.25
CA ASN A 162 7.80 22.30 2.16
C ASN A 162 8.52 21.25 1.30
N ASP A 163 8.06 19.99 1.28
CA ASP A 163 8.58 19.06 0.28
C ASP A 163 7.95 19.43 -1.07
N GLY A 164 8.72 20.14 -1.89
CA GLY A 164 8.48 20.36 -3.32
C GLY A 164 8.51 19.05 -4.11
N GLY A 165 7.72 18.07 -3.69
CA GLY A 165 7.39 16.92 -4.49
C GLY A 165 6.58 17.39 -5.68
N TYR A 166 6.95 16.92 -6.86
CA TYR A 166 6.24 17.04 -8.13
C TYR A 166 4.72 16.82 -7.94
N SER A 167 4.08 17.92 -7.60
CA SER A 167 2.65 18.16 -7.51
C SER A 167 2.44 19.59 -7.99
N LYS A 168 2.92 19.84 -9.21
CA LYS A 168 2.20 20.71 -10.12
C LYS A 168 1.69 19.81 -11.22
N GLU A 169 0.37 19.63 -11.17
CA GLU A 169 -0.49 19.11 -12.24
C GLU A 169 -0.45 17.59 -12.47
N LEU A 170 -1.66 17.06 -12.70
CA LEU A 170 -2.10 15.67 -12.88
C LEU A 170 -2.51 14.96 -11.58
#